data_AF-A0A6P1TQ95-F1
#
_entry.id   AF-A0A6P1TQ95-F1
#
_cell.length_a   1.000
_cell.length_b   1.000
_cell.length_c   1.000
_cell.angle_alpha   90.00
_cell.angle_beta   90.00
_cell.angle_gamma   90.00
#
_symmetry.space_group_name_H-M   'P 1'
#
loop_
_entity.id
_entity.type
_entity.pdbx_description
1 polymer ?
#
loop_
_entity_poly.entity_id
_entity_poly.type
_entity_poly.pdbx_seq_one_letter_code
_entity_poly.pdbx_strand_id
1 'polypeptide(L)' 'MTFEVYCITFASNSYNLFDIINANELIFPYYSKRDVYILGLAGSKGQAKYLVKDMLMEIYDKTGDFRVREYF' A
#
# COMPACT_ATOMS: atom_id res chain seq x y z
N MET A 1 -3.98 -1.48 -22.07
CA MET A 1 -4.21 -0.21 -21.36
C MET A 1 -3.28 -0.22 -20.16
N THR A 2 -2.45 0.81 -19.99
CA THR A 2 -1.52 0.92 -18.85
C THR A 2 -2.05 1.99 -17.91
N PHE A 3 -2.37 1.61 -16.68
CA PHE A 3 -2.77 2.55 -15.64
C PHE A 3 -1.53 3.12 -14.93
N GLU A 4 -1.47 4.44 -14.78
CA GLU A 4 -0.47 5.08 -13.91
C GLU A 4 -0.84 4.99 -12.41
N VAL A 5 -1.90 4.24 -12.10
CA VAL A 5 -2.41 4.04 -10.75
C VAL A 5 -1.49 3.08 -9.98
N TYR A 6 -1.22 3.45 -8.73
CA TYR A 6 -0.51 2.63 -7.76
C TYR A 6 -1.40 2.36 -6.56
N CYS A 7 -1.42 1.12 -6.11
CA CYS A 7 -2.14 0.66 -4.94
C CYS A 7 -1.18 0.58 -3.76
N ILE A 8 -1.60 1.12 -2.63
CA ILE A 8 -0.94 0.90 -1.34
C ILE A 8 -1.70 -0.22 -0.66
N THR A 9 -0.98 -1.24 -0.24
CA THR A 9 -1.57 -2.47 0.31
C THR A 9 -0.86 -2.86 1.60
N PHE A 10 -1.47 -3.75 2.38
CA PHE A 10 -0.72 -4.41 3.45
C PHE A 10 0.54 -5.07 2.88
N ALA A 11 1.64 -4.96 3.62
CA ALA A 11 2.88 -5.63 3.24
C ALA A 11 2.66 -7.15 3.04
N SER A 12 3.17 -7.65 1.91
CA SER A 12 3.18 -9.07 1.55
C SER A 12 4.18 -9.90 2.37
N ASN A 13 5.01 -9.25 3.19
CA ASN A 13 5.95 -9.88 4.11
C ASN A 13 5.94 -9.17 5.47
N SER A 14 6.51 -9.80 6.49
CA SER A 14 6.51 -9.31 7.88
C SER A 14 7.54 -8.22 8.18
N TYR A 15 8.44 -7.90 7.23
CA TYR A 15 9.51 -6.93 7.43
C TYR A 15 9.14 -5.53 6.92
N ASN A 16 8.14 -5.44 6.03
CA ASN A 16 7.65 -4.20 5.46
C ASN A 16 6.36 -3.72 6.18
N LEU A 17 6.09 -2.43 6.07
CA LEU A 17 4.86 -1.80 6.60
C LEU A 17 3.74 -1.79 5.55
N PHE A 18 4.08 -1.39 4.32
CA PHE A 18 3.18 -1.36 3.17
C PHE A 18 3.91 -1.86 1.93
N ASP A 19 3.13 -2.38 0.97
CA ASP A 19 3.60 -2.56 -0.40
C ASP A 19 2.98 -1.50 -1.32
N ILE A 20 3.79 -0.93 -2.22
CA ILE A 20 3.35 -0.04 -3.29
C ILE A 20 3.41 -0.82 -4.60
N ILE A 21 2.24 -1.16 -5.14
CA ILE A 21 2.07 -2.04 -6.31
C ILE A 21 1.52 -1.21 -7.46
N ASN A 22 2.09 -1.28 -8.66
CA ASN A 22 1.44 -0.67 -9.82
C ASN A 22 0.15 -1.47 -10.15
N ALA A 23 -0.97 -0.80 -10.40
CA ALA A 23 -2.26 -1.48 -10.62
C ALA A 23 -2.23 -2.48 -11.78
N ASN A 24 -1.37 -2.26 -12.79
CA ASN A 24 -1.20 -3.22 -13.89
C ASN A 24 -0.60 -4.55 -13.42
N GLU A 25 0.17 -4.59 -12.32
CA GLU A 25 0.76 -5.81 -11.77
C GLU A 25 -0.32 -6.76 -11.21
N LEU A 26 -1.47 -6.24 -10.78
CA LEU A 26 -2.57 -7.05 -10.23
C LEU A 26 -3.18 -8.01 -11.25
N ILE A 27 -2.91 -7.82 -12.55
CA ILE A 27 -3.31 -8.77 -13.61
C ILE A 27 -2.48 -10.05 -13.58
N PHE A 28 -1.30 -10.03 -12.93
CA PHE A 28 -0.41 -11.18 -12.93
C PHE A 28 -1.01 -12.34 -12.12
N PRO A 29 -0.87 -13.60 -12.59
CA PRO A 29 -1.40 -14.77 -11.89
C PRO A 29 -0.96 -14.89 -10.43
N TYR A 30 0.21 -14.34 -10.08
CA TYR A 30 0.71 -14.27 -8.71
C TYR A 30 -0.30 -13.64 -7.73
N TYR A 31 -0.99 -12.57 -8.14
CA TYR A 31 -1.97 -11.88 -7.30
C TYR A 31 -3.37 -12.50 -7.39
N SER A 32 -3.68 -13.26 -8.45
CA SER A 32 -5.02 -13.87 -8.64
C SER A 32 -5.45 -14.85 -7.54
N LYS A 33 -4.49 -15.39 -6.78
CA LYS A 33 -4.72 -16.36 -5.69
C LYS A 33 -4.43 -15.78 -4.31
N ARG A 34 -4.26 -14.46 -4.20
CA ARG A 34 -3.89 -13.77 -2.97
C ARG A 34 -4.90 -12.68 -2.66
N ASP A 35 -5.21 -12.55 -1.38
CA ASP A 35 -6.00 -11.43 -0.91
C ASP A 35 -5.11 -10.18 -0.84
N VAL A 36 -5.35 -9.25 -1.76
CA VAL A 36 -4.68 -7.95 -1.81
C VAL A 36 -5.63 -6.89 -1.27
N TYR A 37 -5.35 -6.39 -0.07
CA TYR A 37 -6.15 -5.36 0.58
C TYR A 37 -5.63 -3.98 0.17
N ILE A 38 -6.43 -3.21 -0.57
CA ILE A 38 -6.08 -1.87 -1.02
C ILE A 38 -6.46 -0.88 0.09
N LEU A 39 -5.45 -0.20 0.64
CA LEU A 39 -5.58 0.81 1.69
C LEU A 39 -5.55 2.23 1.11
N GLY A 40 -4.97 2.40 -0.06
CA GLY A 40 -4.89 3.69 -0.74
C GLY A 40 -4.57 3.57 -2.22
N LEU A 41 -4.88 4.63 -2.97
CA LEU A 41 -4.63 4.74 -4.40
C LEU A 41 -3.90 6.05 -4.70
N ALA A 42 -2.94 6.00 -5.62
CA ALA A 42 -2.21 7.17 -6.08
C ALA A 42 -2.06 7.15 -7.60
N GLY A 43 -2.09 8.34 -8.23
CA GLY A 43 -1.97 8.48 -9.69
C GLY A 43 -0.54 8.41 -10.22
N SER A 44 0.46 8.22 -9.34
CA SER A 44 1.86 8.04 -9.72
C SER A 44 2.66 7.42 -8.58
N LYS A 45 3.83 6.85 -8.89
CA LYS A 45 4.74 6.28 -7.88
C LYS A 45 5.22 7.34 -6.88
N GLY A 46 5.41 8.58 -7.33
CA GLY A 46 5.79 9.70 -6.47
C GLY A 46 4.69 10.04 -5.47
N GLN A 47 3.46 10.21 -5.95
CA GLN A 47 2.28 10.42 -5.09
C GLN A 47 2.07 9.25 -4.12
N ALA A 48 2.29 8.00 -4.56
CA ALA A 48 2.17 6.83 -3.69
C ALA A 48 3.14 6.91 -2.49
N LYS A 49 4.38 7.35 -2.70
CA LYS A 49 5.35 7.54 -1.61
C LYS A 49 4.91 8.64 -0.64
N TYR A 50 4.39 9.75 -1.15
CA TYR A 50 3.88 10.82 -0.29
C TYR A 50 2.67 10.36 0.52
N LEU A 51 1.73 9.64 -0.10
CA LEU A 51 0.58 9.07 0.58
C LEU A 51 0.98 8.07 1.67
N VAL A 52 1.95 7.17 1.40
CA VAL A 52 2.49 6.25 2.42
C VAL A 52 3.12 7.03 3.58
N LYS A 53 3.88 8.10 3.29
CA LYS A 53 4.47 8.95 4.34
C LYS A 53 3.36 9.58 5.19
N ASP A 54 2.32 10.13 4.58
CA ASP A 54 1.21 10.76 5.32
C ASP A 54 0.44 9.72 6.16
N MET A 55 0.16 8.53 5.62
CA MET A 55 -0.45 7.42 6.37
C MET A 55 0.40 6.98 7.57
N LEU A 56 1.73 6.88 7.41
CA LEU A 56 2.64 6.52 8.51
C LEU A 56 2.66 7.57 9.62
N MET A 57 2.64 8.86 9.25
CA MET A 57 2.57 9.94 10.22
C MET A 57 1.26 9.92 10.99
N GLU A 58 0.14 9.63 10.32
CA GLU A 58 -1.17 9.49 10.96
C GLU A 58 -1.21 8.32 11.94
N ILE A 59 -0.76 7.13 11.53
CA ILE A 59 -0.69 5.95 12.41
C ILE A 59 0.15 6.28 13.64
N TYR A 60 1.34 6.86 13.44
CA TYR A 60 2.22 7.20 14.54
C TYR A 60 1.61 8.24 15.49
N ASP A 61 0.92 9.27 14.97
CA ASP A 61 0.20 10.25 15.79
C ASP A 61 -0.89 9.60 16.66
N LYS A 62 -1.59 8.59 16.13
CA LYS A 62 -2.70 7.92 16.83
C LYS A 62 -2.28 6.79 17.75
N THR A 63 -1.24 6.04 17.40
CA THR A 63 -0.87 4.82 18.12
C THR A 63 0.49 4.93 18.83
N GLY A 64 1.28 5.97 18.56
CA GLY A 64 2.63 6.16 19.10
C GLY A 64 3.68 5.19 18.52
N ASP A 65 3.34 4.45 17.47
CA ASP A 65 4.14 3.36 16.87
C ASP A 65 3.65 3.10 15.43
N PHE A 66 4.30 2.23 14.66
CA PHE A 66 3.93 1.93 13.26
C PHE A 66 3.07 0.67 13.11
N ARG A 67 1.99 0.57 13.88
CA ARG A 67 1.13 -0.63 13.91
C ARG A 67 0.09 -0.63 12.79
N VAL A 68 0.56 -0.71 11.56
CA VAL A 68 -0.27 -0.60 10.34
C VAL A 68 -1.48 -1.54 10.34
N ARG A 69 -1.29 -2.82 10.69
CA ARG A 69 -2.35 -3.84 10.65
C ARG A 69 -3.36 -3.75 11.80
N GLU A 70 -3.00 -3.08 12.89
CA GLU A 70 -3.92 -2.83 13.99
C GLU A 70 -4.73 -1.56 13.76
N TYR A 71 -4.18 -0.62 12.97
CA TYR A 71 -4.81 0.66 12.65
C TYR A 71 -5.87 0.56 11.54
N PHE A 72 -5.61 -0.23 10.49
CA PHE A 72 -6.53 -0.48 9.37
C PHE A 72 -7.25 -1.81 9.52
#